data_AF-A0A1L9BSG5-F1
#
_entry.id   AF-A0A1L9BSG5-F1
#
_cell.length_a   1.000
_cell.length_b   1.000
_cell.length_c   1.000
_cell.angle_alpha   90.00
_cell.angle_beta   90.00
_cell.angle_gamma   90.00
#
_symmetry.space_group_name_H-M   'P 1'
#
loop_
_entity.id
_entity.type
_entity.pdbx_description
1 polymer ?
#
loop_
_entity_poly.entity_id
_entity_poly.type
_entity_poly.pdbx_seq_one_letter_code
_entity_poly.pdbx_strand_id
1 'polypeptide(L)'
;MPKHVPVTGPDGTHYPTLKAAAVALGVNVCTIRYHLGKYGNLNLINTWSVPVFYRGKAYASIKDCADAHGFARHTLSYHLQAHGNLDKLGAGKGHGNPGNAGNRKATRIGPMQFDRRRDAADALGVNIGTLRRWLAKDATPRQRAALAEAAMIAGHKREVRA
;
A
#
# COMPACT_ATOMS: atom_id res chain seq x y z
N MET A 1 26.03 -15.51 37.41
CA MET A 1 25.32 -16.54 36.61
C MET A 1 24.35 -15.84 35.68
N PRO A 2 24.41 -16.04 34.35
CA PRO A 2 23.41 -15.44 33.46
C PRO A 2 22.05 -16.07 33.76
N LYS A 3 21.11 -15.27 34.25
CA LYS A 3 19.73 -15.68 34.51
C LYS A 3 19.10 -16.04 33.16
N HIS A 4 19.00 -17.32 32.86
CA HIS A 4 18.21 -17.79 31.73
C HIS A 4 16.75 -17.48 32.02
N VAL A 5 16.16 -16.55 31.27
CA VAL A 5 14.74 -16.25 31.36
C VAL A 5 13.99 -17.41 30.70
N PRO A 6 13.20 -18.19 31.45
CA PRO A 6 12.36 -19.23 30.87
C PRO A 6 11.26 -18.57 30.03
N VAL A 7 10.85 -19.23 28.97
CA VAL A 7 9.91 -18.68 27.98
C VAL A 7 8.81 -19.69 27.73
N THR A 8 7.57 -19.24 27.79
CA THR A 8 6.41 -20.08 27.46
C THR A 8 6.09 -19.92 25.98
N GLY A 9 6.00 -21.04 25.27
CA GLY A 9 5.58 -21.11 23.88
C GLY A 9 4.08 -20.89 23.69
N PRO A 10 3.62 -20.71 22.44
CA PRO A 10 2.21 -20.55 22.10
C PRO A 10 1.35 -21.75 22.55
N ASP A 11 1.92 -22.96 22.53
CA ASP A 11 1.23 -24.21 22.92
C ASP A 11 1.28 -24.49 24.43
N GLY A 12 1.75 -23.51 25.23
CA GLY A 12 1.94 -23.67 26.67
C GLY A 12 3.23 -24.41 27.07
N THR A 13 4.04 -24.86 26.12
CA THR A 13 5.33 -25.51 26.41
C THR A 13 6.33 -24.55 27.04
N HIS A 14 6.96 -24.95 28.15
CA HIS A 14 7.98 -24.14 28.83
C HIS A 14 9.39 -24.47 28.31
N TYR A 15 10.08 -23.45 27.80
CA TYR A 15 11.44 -23.55 27.33
C TYR A 15 12.41 -22.95 28.36
N PRO A 16 13.53 -23.64 28.68
CA PRO A 16 14.48 -23.17 29.69
C PRO A 16 15.26 -21.94 29.24
N THR A 17 15.37 -21.71 27.93
CA THR A 17 16.08 -20.56 27.36
C THR A 17 15.41 -20.07 26.09
N LEU A 18 15.64 -18.80 25.74
CA LEU A 18 15.27 -18.23 24.44
C LEU A 18 15.83 -19.03 23.26
N LYS A 19 17.03 -19.60 23.41
CA LYS A 19 17.68 -20.40 22.35
C LYS A 19 16.98 -21.75 22.16
N ALA A 20 16.58 -22.40 23.26
CA ALA A 20 15.80 -23.63 23.19
C ALA A 20 14.43 -23.38 22.53
N ALA A 21 13.75 -22.30 22.90
CA ALA A 21 12.51 -21.88 22.25
C ALA A 21 12.70 -21.60 20.75
N ALA A 22 13.80 -20.93 20.37
CA ALA A 22 14.11 -20.61 18.97
C ALA A 22 14.29 -21.87 18.11
N VAL A 23 15.03 -22.85 18.62
CA VAL A 23 15.25 -24.14 17.94
C VAL A 23 13.94 -24.91 17.81
N ALA A 24 13.17 -25.02 18.90
CA ALA A 24 11.91 -25.77 18.89
C ALA A 24 10.86 -25.15 17.97
N LEU A 25 10.76 -23.82 17.93
CA LEU A 25 9.79 -23.09 17.11
C LEU A 25 10.29 -22.82 15.69
N GLY A 26 11.54 -23.20 15.37
CA GLY A 26 12.14 -23.00 14.05
C GLY A 26 12.35 -21.54 13.66
N VAL A 27 12.54 -20.64 14.64
CA VAL A 27 12.67 -19.19 14.41
C VAL A 27 13.97 -18.64 15.01
N ASN A 28 14.33 -17.42 14.62
CA ASN A 28 15.51 -16.75 15.17
C ASN A 28 15.24 -16.27 16.62
N VAL A 29 16.27 -16.32 17.48
CA VAL A 29 16.24 -15.78 18.85
C VAL A 29 15.82 -14.29 18.89
N CYS A 30 16.22 -13.49 17.89
CA CYS A 30 15.81 -12.09 17.76
C CYS A 30 14.30 -11.95 17.54
N THR A 31 13.68 -12.86 16.78
CA THR A 31 12.23 -12.90 16.60
C THR A 31 11.53 -13.15 17.93
N ILE A 32 12.02 -14.11 18.72
CA ILE A 32 11.48 -14.38 20.06
C ILE A 32 11.61 -13.15 20.96
N ARG A 33 12.79 -12.51 21.02
CA ARG A 33 12.97 -11.27 21.80
C ARG A 33 12.02 -10.16 21.36
N TYR A 34 11.84 -9.97 20.06
CA TYR A 34 10.92 -8.98 19.53
C TYR A 34 9.48 -9.24 19.97
N HIS A 35 9.02 -10.49 19.85
CA HIS A 35 7.66 -10.86 20.22
C HIS A 35 7.41 -10.72 21.73
N LEU A 36 8.36 -11.16 22.57
CA LEU A 36 8.28 -10.95 24.01
C LEU A 36 8.31 -9.46 24.38
N GLY A 37 9.15 -8.66 23.74
CA GLY A 37 9.24 -7.22 24.02
C GLY A 37 8.02 -6.43 23.55
N LYS A 38 7.40 -6.81 22.43
CA LYS A 38 6.27 -6.09 21.85
C LYS A 38 4.90 -6.58 22.33
N TYR A 39 4.74 -7.88 22.55
CA TYR A 39 3.45 -8.51 22.84
C TYR A 39 3.41 -9.22 24.20
N GLY A 40 4.54 -9.35 24.88
CA GLY A 40 4.64 -10.04 26.18
C GLY A 40 4.47 -11.56 26.11
N ASN A 41 4.24 -12.13 24.92
CA ASN A 41 4.03 -13.58 24.71
C ASN A 41 4.48 -14.00 23.30
N LEU A 42 4.47 -15.31 23.05
CA LEU A 42 4.84 -15.92 21.77
C LEU A 42 3.64 -16.38 20.93
N ASN A 43 2.42 -15.94 21.26
CA ASN A 43 1.19 -16.43 20.61
C ASN A 43 1.12 -16.04 19.12
N LEU A 44 1.84 -14.98 18.74
CA LEU A 44 1.93 -14.48 17.36
C LEU A 44 3.17 -14.99 16.61
N ILE A 45 3.90 -15.94 17.18
CA ILE A 45 5.03 -16.56 16.51
C ILE A 45 4.51 -17.48 15.41
N ASN A 46 5.08 -17.42 14.21
CA ASN A 46 4.62 -18.18 13.05
C ASN A 46 3.14 -17.95 12.64
N THR A 47 2.52 -16.81 12.95
CA THR A 47 1.20 -16.43 12.38
C THR A 47 1.21 -16.41 10.83
N TRP A 48 2.40 -16.36 10.24
CA TRP A 48 2.62 -16.51 8.79
C TRP A 48 2.36 -17.92 8.25
N SER A 49 2.32 -18.93 9.12
CA SER A 49 2.05 -20.35 8.82
C SER A 49 0.58 -20.73 9.02
N VAL A 50 -0.32 -19.76 9.19
CA VAL A 50 -1.76 -20.01 9.25
C VAL A 50 -2.24 -20.41 7.85
N PRO A 51 -3.01 -21.50 7.70
CA PRO A 51 -3.57 -21.88 6.42
C PRO A 51 -4.55 -20.82 5.93
N VAL A 52 -4.45 -20.46 4.65
CA VAL A 52 -5.27 -19.40 4.06
C VAL A 52 -6.02 -19.91 2.84
N PHE A 53 -7.25 -19.45 2.68
CA PHE A 53 -8.05 -19.71 1.50
C PHE A 53 -8.03 -18.49 0.58
N TYR A 54 -7.66 -18.73 -0.68
CA TYR A 54 -7.68 -17.69 -1.71
C TYR A 54 -8.17 -18.28 -3.04
N ARG A 55 -9.23 -17.66 -3.61
CA ARG A 55 -9.84 -18.06 -4.90
C ARG A 55 -10.17 -19.55 -5.00
N GLY A 56 -10.77 -20.10 -3.94
CA GLY A 56 -11.18 -21.52 -3.89
C GLY A 56 -10.03 -22.51 -3.68
N LYS A 57 -8.79 -22.05 -3.49
CA LYS A 57 -7.64 -22.89 -3.16
C LYS A 57 -7.16 -22.64 -1.74
N ALA A 58 -6.93 -23.72 -0.99
CA ALA A 58 -6.27 -23.69 0.31
C ALA A 58 -4.75 -23.65 0.14
N TYR A 59 -4.08 -22.80 0.91
CA TYR A 59 -2.63 -22.73 1.02
C TYR A 59 -2.24 -23.05 2.45
N ALA A 60 -1.14 -23.78 2.64
CA ALA A 60 -0.66 -24.16 3.96
C ALA A 60 -0.21 -22.94 4.79
N SER A 61 0.17 -21.85 4.14
CA SER A 61 0.63 -20.63 4.81
C SER A 61 0.32 -19.37 4.02
N ILE A 62 0.36 -18.22 4.71
CA ILE A 62 0.34 -16.88 4.08
C ILE A 62 1.51 -16.75 3.10
N LYS A 63 2.67 -17.33 3.44
CA LYS A 63 3.85 -17.33 2.58
C LYS A 63 3.60 -18.06 1.27
N ASP A 64 3.04 -19.27 1.32
CA ASP A 64 2.79 -20.05 0.10
C ASP A 64 1.75 -19.37 -0.80
N CYS A 65 0.75 -18.73 -0.20
CA CYS A 65 -0.21 -17.92 -0.95
C CYS A 65 0.44 -16.67 -1.56
N ALA A 66 1.37 -16.04 -0.86
CA ALA A 66 2.13 -14.88 -1.38
C ALA A 66 3.02 -15.28 -2.54
N ASP A 67 3.81 -16.34 -2.37
CA ASP A 67 4.78 -16.82 -3.37
C ASP A 67 4.06 -17.33 -4.62
N ALA A 68 2.91 -18.02 -4.46
CA ALA A 68 2.13 -18.55 -5.60
C ALA A 68 1.46 -17.47 -6.46
N HIS A 69 1.16 -16.29 -5.90
CA HIS A 69 0.42 -15.22 -6.58
C HIS A 69 1.21 -13.91 -6.73
N GLY A 70 2.47 -13.89 -6.30
CA GLY A 70 3.34 -12.71 -6.35
C GLY A 70 2.91 -11.57 -5.42
N PHE A 71 2.23 -11.87 -4.32
CA PHE A 71 1.83 -10.85 -3.34
C PHE A 71 2.92 -10.59 -2.31
N ALA A 72 2.95 -9.37 -1.78
CA ALA A 72 3.74 -9.11 -0.59
C ALA A 72 3.04 -9.70 0.65
N ARG A 73 3.80 -10.41 1.49
CA ARG A 73 3.30 -11.08 2.72
C ARG A 73 2.53 -10.12 3.64
N HIS A 74 3.01 -8.89 3.81
CA HIS A 74 2.35 -7.89 4.64
C HIS A 74 0.98 -7.46 4.09
N THR A 75 0.78 -7.49 2.77
CA THR A 75 -0.51 -7.20 2.13
C THR A 75 -1.54 -8.26 2.52
N LEU A 76 -1.17 -9.54 2.42
CA LEU A 76 -2.05 -10.64 2.84
C LEU A 76 -2.41 -10.54 4.32
N SER A 77 -1.42 -10.28 5.19
CA SER A 77 -1.65 -10.12 6.63
C SER A 77 -2.59 -8.97 6.94
N TYR A 78 -2.42 -7.81 6.28
CA TYR A 78 -3.31 -6.67 6.44
C TYR A 78 -4.74 -7.03 6.03
N HIS A 79 -4.92 -7.67 4.88
CA HIS A 79 -6.24 -8.06 4.40
C HIS A 79 -6.93 -9.08 5.32
N LEU A 80 -6.19 -10.08 5.81
CA LEU A 80 -6.70 -11.05 6.79
C LEU A 80 -7.10 -10.35 8.10
N GLN A 81 -6.29 -9.41 8.58
CA GLN A 81 -6.59 -8.67 9.81
C GLN A 81 -7.78 -7.71 9.63
N ALA A 82 -7.91 -7.06 8.48
CA ALA A 82 -8.93 -6.05 8.23
C ALA A 82 -10.28 -6.63 7.80
N HIS A 83 -10.29 -7.79 7.15
CA HIS A 83 -11.49 -8.36 6.53
C HIS A 83 -11.78 -9.80 6.93
N GLY A 84 -10.87 -10.48 7.65
CA GLY A 84 -11.02 -11.88 8.04
C GLY A 84 -10.87 -12.87 6.89
N ASN A 85 -10.75 -12.40 5.64
CA ASN A 85 -10.61 -13.23 4.45
C ASN A 85 -9.78 -12.51 3.36
N LEU A 86 -9.41 -13.26 2.31
CA LEU A 86 -8.63 -12.76 1.18
C LEU A 86 -9.50 -12.44 -0.06
N ASP A 87 -10.82 -12.43 0.06
CA ASP A 87 -11.71 -12.21 -1.09
C ASP A 87 -11.57 -10.80 -1.70
N LYS A 88 -11.19 -9.83 -0.85
CA LYS A 88 -10.93 -8.44 -1.26
C LYS A 88 -9.48 -8.21 -1.74
N LEU A 89 -8.64 -9.25 -1.75
CA LEU A 89 -7.27 -9.14 -2.19
C LEU A 89 -7.23 -8.97 -3.72
N GLY A 90 -6.68 -7.84 -4.16
CA GLY A 90 -6.74 -7.40 -5.56
C GLY A 90 -7.96 -6.53 -5.92
N ALA A 91 -8.93 -6.39 -5.01
CA ALA A 91 -10.09 -5.51 -5.17
C ALA A 91 -9.83 -4.05 -4.70
N GLY A 92 -8.60 -3.73 -4.28
CA GLY A 92 -8.26 -2.45 -3.68
C GLY A 92 -6.96 -1.85 -4.22
N LYS A 93 -7.08 -0.63 -4.76
CA LYS A 93 -6.05 0.41 -4.99
C LYS A 93 -4.62 -0.10 -5.22
N GLY A 94 -4.42 -0.91 -6.25
CA GLY A 94 -3.12 -0.93 -6.92
C GLY A 94 -2.79 0.50 -7.34
N HIS A 95 -1.55 0.94 -7.13
CA HIS A 95 -1.00 2.25 -7.56
C HIS A 95 -0.90 2.39 -9.09
N GLY A 96 -1.88 1.85 -9.80
CA GLY A 96 -2.08 1.90 -11.24
C GLY A 96 -3.44 1.31 -11.52
N ASN A 97 -4.50 2.11 -11.36
CA ASN A 97 -5.86 1.68 -11.69
C ASN A 97 -5.96 1.59 -13.23
N PRO A 98 -6.14 0.39 -13.84
CA PRO A 98 -6.51 0.30 -15.24
C PRO A 98 -7.99 0.72 -15.34
N GLY A 99 -8.23 2.02 -15.43
CA GLY A 99 -9.57 2.61 -15.41
C GLY A 99 -9.76 3.80 -14.48
N ASN A 100 -8.72 4.61 -14.22
CA ASN A 100 -8.92 5.90 -13.56
C ASN A 100 -9.75 6.84 -14.46
N ALA A 101 -11.07 6.72 -14.40
CA ALA A 101 -12.03 7.58 -15.11
C ALA A 101 -11.81 9.07 -14.80
N GLY A 102 -11.26 9.39 -13.63
CA GLY A 102 -10.87 10.75 -13.25
C GLY A 102 -9.75 11.35 -14.10
N ASN A 103 -8.87 10.53 -14.71
CA ASN A 103 -7.84 11.00 -15.63
C ASN A 103 -8.37 11.20 -17.06
N ARG A 104 -9.41 10.46 -17.46
CA ARG A 104 -10.10 10.61 -18.76
C ARG A 104 -11.21 11.68 -18.75
N LYS A 105 -11.23 12.54 -17.72
CA LYS A 105 -12.23 13.60 -17.67
C LYS A 105 -11.81 14.73 -18.61
N ALA A 106 -12.58 14.91 -19.67
CA ALA A 106 -12.45 16.06 -20.55
C ALA A 106 -12.43 17.34 -19.69
N THR A 107 -11.40 18.15 -19.90
CA THR A 107 -11.15 19.34 -19.09
C THR A 107 -10.92 20.52 -20.01
N ARG A 108 -11.71 21.57 -19.82
CA ARG A 108 -11.59 22.83 -20.53
C ARG A 108 -10.91 23.86 -19.64
N ILE A 109 -9.88 24.52 -20.16
CA ILE A 109 -9.12 25.56 -19.47
C ILE A 109 -9.03 26.74 -20.43
N GLY A 110 -9.87 27.75 -20.20
CA GLY A 110 -10.05 28.87 -21.15
C GLY A 110 -10.50 28.38 -22.54
N PRO A 111 -9.77 28.72 -23.62
CA PRO A 111 -10.08 28.25 -24.97
C PRO A 111 -9.58 26.82 -25.24
N MET A 112 -8.73 26.24 -24.38
CA MET A 112 -8.16 24.91 -24.62
C MET A 112 -9.07 23.80 -24.12
N GLN A 113 -9.23 22.77 -24.95
CA GLN A 113 -9.95 21.54 -24.62
C GLN A 113 -8.99 20.35 -24.64
N PHE A 114 -9.05 19.56 -23.57
CA PHE A 114 -8.23 18.35 -23.42
C PHE A 114 -9.13 17.17 -23.10
N ASP A 115 -8.92 16.04 -23.78
CA ASP A 115 -9.65 14.79 -23.52
C ASP A 115 -9.28 14.20 -22.17
N ARG A 116 -8.05 14.45 -21.70
CA ARG A 116 -7.54 13.96 -20.43
C ARG A 116 -6.95 15.09 -19.60
N ARG A 117 -7.15 15.00 -18.28
CA ARG A 117 -6.54 15.93 -17.32
C ARG A 117 -5.03 15.85 -17.28
N ARG A 118 -4.47 14.68 -17.61
CA ARG A 118 -3.02 14.52 -17.71
C ARG A 118 -2.47 15.37 -18.85
N ASP A 119 -3.10 15.28 -20.03
CA ASP A 119 -2.69 16.07 -21.20
C ASP A 119 -2.80 17.57 -20.93
N ALA A 120 -3.82 18.00 -20.18
CA ALA A 120 -3.94 19.38 -19.71
C ALA A 120 -2.79 19.77 -18.76
N ALA A 121 -2.44 18.91 -17.80
CA ALA A 121 -1.36 19.14 -16.85
C ALA A 121 0.01 19.22 -17.55
N ASP A 122 0.26 18.33 -18.51
CA ASP A 122 1.48 18.28 -19.31
C ASP A 122 1.60 19.52 -20.20
N ALA A 123 0.51 19.94 -20.84
CA ALA A 123 0.48 21.17 -21.65
C ALA A 123 0.75 22.44 -20.82
N LEU A 124 0.26 22.46 -19.58
CA LEU A 124 0.49 23.56 -18.63
C LEU A 124 1.84 23.46 -17.89
N GLY A 125 2.57 22.35 -18.03
CA GLY A 125 3.83 22.11 -17.33
C GLY A 125 3.70 21.96 -15.81
N VAL A 126 2.55 21.51 -15.30
CA VAL A 126 2.27 21.39 -13.87
C VAL A 126 1.93 19.95 -13.47
N ASN A 127 2.13 19.61 -12.20
CA ASN A 127 1.69 18.32 -11.68
C ASN A 127 0.16 18.20 -11.67
N ILE A 128 -0.38 17.01 -11.99
CA ILE A 128 -1.82 16.73 -12.02
C ILE A 128 -2.56 17.03 -10.70
N GLY A 129 -1.91 16.83 -9.55
CA GLY A 129 -2.47 17.17 -8.24
C GLY A 129 -2.56 18.69 -8.03
N THR A 130 -1.61 19.45 -8.58
CA THR A 130 -1.65 20.92 -8.59
C THR A 130 -2.77 21.42 -9.49
N LEU A 131 -2.89 20.88 -10.71
CA LEU A 131 -4.00 21.20 -11.60
C LEU A 131 -5.36 20.88 -10.97
N ARG A 132 -5.50 19.73 -10.30
CA ARG A 132 -6.73 19.35 -9.61
C ARG A 132 -7.10 20.35 -8.50
N ARG A 133 -6.11 20.84 -7.74
CA ARG A 133 -6.31 21.85 -6.70
C ARG A 133 -6.74 23.19 -7.31
N TRP A 134 -6.13 23.60 -8.42
CA TRP A 134 -6.49 24.85 -9.10
C TRP A 134 -7.89 24.81 -9.74
N LEU A 135 -8.33 23.64 -10.18
CA LEU A 135 -9.68 23.41 -10.74
C LEU A 135 -10.75 23.11 -9.68
N ALA A 136 -10.39 23.07 -8.40
CA ALA A 136 -11.35 22.81 -7.34
C ALA A 136 -12.30 24.01 -7.15
N LYS A 137 -13.54 23.75 -6.71
CA LYS A 137 -14.56 24.82 -6.53
C LYS A 137 -14.12 25.87 -5.50
N ASP A 138 -13.38 25.41 -4.50
CA ASP A 138 -12.79 26.16 -3.39
C ASP A 138 -11.36 26.67 -3.69
N ALA A 139 -10.91 26.62 -4.95
CA ALA A 139 -9.60 27.13 -5.32
C ALA A 139 -9.45 28.62 -4.97
N THR A 140 -8.34 28.96 -4.32
CA THR A 140 -8.05 30.32 -3.87
C THR A 140 -7.83 31.27 -5.06
N PRO A 141 -8.00 32.59 -4.88
CA PRO A 141 -7.73 33.56 -5.95
C PRO A 141 -6.33 33.42 -6.56
N ARG A 142 -5.33 33.14 -5.72
CA ARG A 142 -3.94 32.89 -6.15
C ARG A 142 -3.81 31.65 -7.05
N GLN A 143 -4.55 30.58 -6.73
CA GLN A 143 -4.55 29.36 -7.52
C GLN A 143 -5.25 29.55 -8.87
N ARG A 144 -6.32 30.36 -8.91
CA ARG A 144 -7.01 30.73 -10.15
C ARG A 144 -6.14 31.62 -11.04
N ALA A 145 -5.43 32.58 -10.46
CA ALA A 145 -4.46 33.41 -11.18
C ALA A 145 -3.32 32.58 -11.78
N ALA A 146 -2.74 31.66 -10.99
CA ALA A 146 -1.68 30.76 -11.46
C ALA A 146 -2.16 29.84 -12.60
N LEU A 147 -3.42 29.38 -12.56
CA LEU A 147 -4.02 28.61 -13.65
C LEU A 147 -4.16 29.45 -14.94
N ALA A 148 -4.61 30.69 -14.82
CA ALA A 148 -4.76 31.59 -15.97
C ALA A 148 -3.41 31.94 -16.60
N GLU A 149 -2.40 32.23 -15.78
CA GLU A 149 -1.02 32.48 -16.22
C GLU A 149 -0.44 31.26 -16.95
N ALA A 150 -0.54 30.08 -16.35
CA ALA A 150 -0.08 28.84 -16.98
C ALA A 150 -0.81 28.57 -18.30
N ALA A 151 -2.11 28.89 -18.39
CA ALA A 151 -2.89 28.73 -19.60
C ALA A 151 -2.46 29.70 -20.72
N MET A 152 -2.14 30.95 -20.39
CA MET A 152 -1.61 31.93 -21.37
C MET A 152 -0.24 31.50 -21.91
N ILE A 153 0.66 31.07 -21.03
CA ILE A 153 1.99 30.57 -21.43
C ILE A 153 1.86 29.33 -22.34
N ALA A 154 0.97 28.40 -21.99
CA ALA A 154 0.75 27.19 -22.78
C ALA A 154 0.11 27.49 -24.15
N GLY A 155 -0.80 28.46 -24.22
CA GLY A 155 -1.39 28.93 -25.47
C GLY A 155 -0.33 29.49 -26.43
N HIS A 156 0.52 30.38 -25.93
CA HIS A 156 1.60 30.97 -26.73
C HIS A 156 2.61 29.91 -27.24
N LYS A 157 2.96 28.93 -26.41
CA LYS A 157 3.84 27.81 -26.81
C LYS A 157 3.25 26.93 -27.93
N ARG A 158 1.92 26.84 -28.05
CA ARG A 158 1.26 26.08 -29.10
C ARG A 158 1.23 26.82 -30.42
N GLU A 159 0.99 28.13 -30.41
CA GLU A 159 0.98 28.97 -31.61
C GLU A 159 2.38 29.07 -32.25
N VAL A 160 3.44 29.11 -31.45
CA VAL A 160 4.83 29.17 -31.95
C VAL A 160 5.29 27.83 -32.57
N ARG A 161 4.56 26.73 -32.33
CA ARG A 161 4.94 25.37 -32.75
C ARG A 161 4.03 24.79 -33.83
N ALA A 162 2.99 25.52 -34.24
CA ALA A 162 2.08 25.20 -35.33
C ALA A 162 2.53 25.91 -36.62
#